data_AF-A0AAT9I9F2-F1
#
_entry.id   AF-A0AAT9I9F2-F1
#
_cell.length_a   1.000
_cell.length_b   1.000
_cell.length_c   1.000
_cell.angle_alpha   90.00
_cell.angle_beta   90.00
_cell.angle_gamma   90.00
#
_symmetry.space_group_name_H-M   'P 1'
#
loop_
_entity.id
_entity.type
_entity.pdbx_description
1 polymer ?
#
loop_
_entity_poly.entity_id
_entity_poly.type
_entity_poly.pdbx_seq_one_letter_code
_entity_poly.pdbx_strand_id
1 'polypeptide(L)'
;MLRWNQFRPKGKRLRVFDPKTLVMIFSVGCSQQLIAQQNVPLTDLSAFQQPAANWRLAGDVRADLRKHNVLETTAGTGILVNLPDKGKHGQDLYSTWQHGDLDLELDYLLSENSNSGIYLQGRYEIQLFDSWGTTAPRASDNGGIYERWDDSKPDGQQGYDGHAPRQNASRAPGLWQHMKIAFQAPRFDAAGHKIANAVILKVELNGVTIQENVALSGPTRGAMQDNEVTTGPLRIQGDHGTIAFRNIRVSNYNQPKPTLKDVKYSVYKGKFTKVPDFNTMKPAVTGTSELISSNISGLPDNEFLVRYTGTLMINAAGNYEFNIHASGGGGAMKINNKEVIKPSNWDGKGSVELQPGSYPVEVLYSKTVDWAQPALTLSVKESGIREFVISDTNVPADDPTDPILVTATENTVLRSFMDLRGGPRVTHAISAGSPAKVHYTYDMDNGLPVQVWRGDFLNTTPMWHDRGDGSSRPLGMICILNNHPTMAIAQLSTPETAWSKDTTGTGYRPKGYSLDEAGKPVFSYQVYGATVSDSISVLPESQGIHRTVNITQPAENLYLRIAVADSITLLPGGWYQVGDKSYYVKMDDAAATPVIRNQDGRTELIVPVKTKVGYAVIF
;
A
#
# COMPACT_ATOMS: atom_id res chain seq x y z
N MET A 1 0.99 -58.06 -3.41
CA MET A 1 0.58 -59.32 -2.74
C MET A 1 0.41 -58.98 -1.25
N LEU A 2 -0.81 -58.86 -0.68
CA LEU A 2 -1.63 -59.93 -0.05
C LEU A 2 -0.84 -60.69 1.04
N ARG A 3 -1.18 -60.82 2.35
CA ARG A 3 -2.40 -60.75 3.20
C ARG A 3 -1.93 -60.57 4.68
N TRP A 4 -2.57 -59.75 5.54
CA TRP A 4 -3.68 -60.01 6.49
C TRP A 4 -3.46 -61.06 7.61
N ASN A 5 -3.44 -60.63 8.89
CA ASN A 5 -4.43 -60.93 9.96
C ASN A 5 -3.98 -60.36 11.34
N GLN A 6 -4.74 -59.42 11.92
CA GLN A 6 -5.72 -59.56 13.01
C GLN A 6 -5.15 -59.50 14.43
N PHE A 7 -5.54 -58.49 15.22
CA PHE A 7 -6.02 -58.65 16.60
C PHE A 7 -6.87 -57.43 17.04
N ARG A 8 -8.12 -57.69 17.46
CA ARG A 8 -9.05 -56.76 18.15
C ARG A 8 -9.11 -57.15 19.64
N PRO A 9 -9.45 -56.20 20.53
CA PRO A 9 -10.28 -56.55 21.69
C PRO A 9 -11.59 -55.76 21.78
N LYS A 10 -12.52 -56.39 22.49
CA LYS A 10 -13.98 -56.20 22.53
C LYS A 10 -14.42 -54.98 23.35
N GLY A 11 -15.50 -54.34 22.91
CA GLY A 11 -16.25 -53.34 23.67
C GLY A 11 -17.06 -53.93 24.83
N LYS A 12 -17.32 -53.09 25.84
CA LYS A 12 -18.31 -53.32 26.89
C LYS A 12 -19.34 -52.19 26.89
N ARG A 13 -20.56 -52.61 27.23
CA ARG A 13 -21.86 -51.95 27.08
C ARG A 13 -22.02 -50.67 27.90
N LEU A 14 -22.67 -49.68 27.30
CA LEU A 14 -23.29 -48.52 27.93
C LEU A 14 -24.37 -48.96 28.94
N ARG A 15 -24.34 -48.36 30.14
CA ARG A 15 -25.46 -48.33 31.08
C ARG A 15 -26.26 -47.05 30.85
N VAL A 16 -27.57 -47.25 30.79
CA VAL A 16 -28.61 -46.22 30.75
C VAL A 16 -28.64 -45.51 32.11
N PHE A 17 -28.67 -44.17 32.12
CA PHE A 17 -29.05 -43.36 33.26
C PHE A 17 -30.19 -42.39 32.90
N ASP A 18 -31.05 -42.24 33.89
CA ASP A 18 -32.38 -41.64 34.03
C ASP A 18 -32.50 -40.16 33.57
N PRO A 19 -33.60 -39.74 32.89
CA PRO A 19 -33.79 -38.36 32.46
C PRO A 19 -34.56 -37.57 33.53
N LYS A 20 -33.86 -36.78 34.35
CA LYS A 20 -34.42 -35.64 35.09
C LYS A 20 -33.29 -34.87 35.77
N THR A 21 -32.80 -33.82 35.11
CA THR A 21 -32.44 -32.50 35.67
C THR A 21 -31.88 -31.68 34.50
N LEU A 22 -32.74 -30.86 33.91
CA LEU A 22 -32.34 -29.86 32.91
C LEU A 22 -31.80 -28.64 33.68
N VAL A 23 -30.49 -28.57 33.90
CA VAL A 23 -29.85 -27.32 34.32
C VAL A 23 -29.65 -26.48 33.06
N MET A 24 -30.59 -25.58 32.80
CA MET A 24 -30.46 -24.56 31.77
C MET A 24 -29.47 -23.49 32.27
N ILE A 25 -28.18 -23.66 31.98
CA ILE A 25 -27.20 -22.59 32.09
C ILE A 25 -27.41 -21.70 30.86
N PHE A 26 -28.14 -20.60 31.03
CA PHE A 26 -28.11 -19.49 30.09
C PHE A 26 -26.73 -18.83 30.18
N SER A 27 -25.75 -19.38 29.48
CA SER A 27 -24.61 -18.60 29.05
C SER A 27 -25.11 -17.68 27.94
N VAL A 28 -25.49 -16.45 28.31
CA VAL A 28 -25.58 -15.35 27.35
C VAL A 28 -24.14 -15.08 26.91
N GLY A 29 -23.68 -15.87 25.95
CA GLY A 29 -22.50 -15.54 25.17
C GLY A 29 -22.84 -14.29 24.39
N CYS A 30 -22.51 -13.13 24.94
CA CYS A 30 -22.40 -11.92 24.16
C CYS A 30 -21.17 -12.12 23.27
N SER A 31 -21.35 -12.82 22.16
CA SER A 31 -20.38 -12.82 21.07
C SER A 31 -20.43 -11.44 20.44
N GLN A 32 -19.75 -10.47 21.07
CA GLN A 32 -19.29 -9.30 20.34
C GLN A 32 -18.33 -9.85 19.29
N GLN A 33 -18.77 -9.86 18.02
CA GLN A 33 -17.86 -10.07 16.91
C GLN A 33 -16.72 -9.07 17.06
N LEU A 34 -15.51 -9.58 17.22
CA LEU A 34 -14.29 -8.81 16.99
C LEU A 34 -14.41 -8.21 15.59
N ILE A 35 -14.66 -6.91 15.48
CA ILE A 35 -14.77 -6.25 14.17
C ILE A 35 -13.36 -5.97 13.69
N ALA A 36 -12.69 -7.02 13.22
CA ALA A 36 -11.58 -6.90 12.29
C ALA A 36 -12.05 -6.22 11.00
N GLN A 37 -11.11 -5.71 10.21
CA GLN A 37 -11.30 -5.14 8.87
C GLN A 37 -12.46 -5.83 8.13
N GLN A 38 -13.56 -5.09 7.89
CA GLN A 38 -14.76 -5.61 7.25
C GLN A 38 -14.65 -5.44 5.74
N ASN A 39 -14.79 -6.54 5.00
CA ASN A 39 -15.00 -6.47 3.57
C ASN A 39 -16.47 -6.10 3.30
N VAL A 40 -16.72 -5.20 2.38
CA VAL A 40 -18.08 -5.00 1.85
C VAL A 40 -18.34 -6.12 0.84
N PRO A 41 -19.21 -7.10 1.15
CA PRO A 41 -19.44 -8.23 0.26
C PRO A 41 -20.24 -7.74 -0.96
N LEU A 42 -19.57 -7.58 -2.11
CA LEU A 42 -20.18 -7.16 -3.38
C LEU A 42 -20.95 -8.30 -4.06
N THR A 43 -21.69 -9.10 -3.28
CA THR A 43 -22.60 -10.17 -3.74
C THR A 43 -24.01 -9.63 -4.02
N ASP A 44 -24.38 -8.56 -3.34
CA ASP A 44 -25.58 -7.74 -3.58
C ASP A 44 -25.26 -6.28 -3.21
N LEU A 45 -26.28 -5.39 -3.25
CA LEU A 45 -26.11 -3.97 -2.91
C LEU A 45 -26.64 -3.60 -1.51
N SER A 46 -26.86 -4.59 -0.61
CA SER A 46 -27.45 -4.36 0.72
C SER A 46 -26.60 -3.49 1.65
N ALA A 47 -25.30 -3.34 1.36
CA ALA A 47 -24.41 -2.43 2.06
C ALA A 47 -24.68 -0.95 1.77
N PHE A 48 -25.58 -0.64 0.83
CA PHE A 48 -25.86 0.71 0.36
C PHE A 48 -27.34 1.09 0.46
N GLN A 49 -27.59 2.36 0.73
CA GLN A 49 -28.93 2.92 0.90
C GLN A 49 -29.57 3.17 -0.46
N GLN A 50 -30.66 2.45 -0.76
CA GLN A 50 -31.51 2.65 -1.94
C GLN A 50 -30.73 2.96 -3.25
N PRO A 51 -29.85 2.05 -3.71
CA PRO A 51 -29.04 2.30 -4.90
C PRO A 51 -29.90 2.64 -6.13
N ALA A 52 -29.59 3.75 -6.79
CA ALA A 52 -30.24 4.13 -8.04
C ALA A 52 -29.78 3.23 -9.21
N ALA A 53 -30.49 3.31 -10.34
CA ALA A 53 -30.27 2.42 -11.49
C ALA A 53 -28.88 2.53 -12.15
N ASN A 54 -28.15 3.63 -11.93
CA ASN A 54 -26.76 3.77 -12.36
C ASN A 54 -25.82 2.83 -11.59
N TRP A 55 -26.16 2.44 -10.36
CA TRP A 55 -25.39 1.51 -9.55
C TRP A 55 -25.84 0.07 -9.75
N ARG A 56 -24.90 -0.81 -10.08
CA ARG A 56 -25.16 -2.26 -10.25
C ARG A 56 -23.92 -3.09 -9.99
N LEU A 57 -24.09 -4.41 -9.97
CA LEU A 57 -22.98 -5.35 -9.87
C LEU A 57 -22.61 -5.90 -11.24
N ALA A 58 -21.33 -6.20 -11.41
CA ALA A 58 -20.75 -6.82 -12.59
C ALA A 58 -19.74 -7.91 -12.21
N GLY A 59 -19.53 -8.87 -13.12
CA GLY A 59 -18.51 -9.92 -12.98
C GLY A 59 -17.14 -9.50 -13.50
N ASP A 60 -17.12 -8.63 -14.52
CA ASP A 60 -15.91 -7.99 -15.06
C ASP A 60 -16.27 -6.62 -15.67
N VAL A 61 -15.26 -5.76 -15.81
CA VAL A 61 -15.38 -4.41 -16.37
C VAL A 61 -14.26 -4.13 -17.37
N ARG A 62 -14.52 -3.29 -18.36
CA ARG A 62 -13.50 -2.84 -19.32
C ARG A 62 -13.75 -1.39 -19.71
N ALA A 63 -12.69 -0.57 -19.69
CA ALA A 63 -12.67 0.72 -20.37
C ALA A 63 -11.86 0.60 -21.66
N ASP A 64 -12.29 1.31 -22.71
CA ASP A 64 -11.47 1.57 -23.88
C ASP A 64 -10.87 2.97 -23.72
N LEU A 65 -9.54 3.06 -23.71
CA LEU A 65 -8.77 4.31 -23.58
C LEU A 65 -9.12 5.38 -24.62
N ARG A 66 -9.83 5.01 -25.70
CA ARG A 66 -10.22 5.89 -26.80
C ARG A 66 -11.68 6.32 -26.72
N LYS A 67 -12.41 5.88 -25.70
CA LYS A 67 -13.84 6.16 -25.52
C LYS A 67 -14.05 6.93 -24.23
N HIS A 68 -14.35 8.22 -24.42
CA HIS A 68 -14.68 9.13 -23.33
C HIS A 68 -15.85 8.61 -22.48
N ASN A 69 -15.58 8.40 -21.20
CA ASN A 69 -16.58 8.07 -20.19
C ASN A 69 -17.42 6.81 -20.48
N VAL A 70 -16.81 5.76 -21.03
CA VAL A 70 -17.46 4.48 -21.34
C VAL A 70 -16.84 3.32 -20.58
N LEU A 71 -17.68 2.61 -19.83
CA LEU A 71 -17.37 1.30 -19.25
C LEU A 71 -18.29 0.22 -19.81
N GLU A 72 -17.69 -0.88 -20.22
CA GLU A 72 -18.37 -2.10 -20.64
C GLU A 72 -18.31 -3.11 -19.48
N THR A 73 -19.39 -3.89 -19.29
CA THR A 73 -19.51 -4.83 -18.17
C THR A 73 -20.01 -6.19 -18.62
N THR A 74 -19.68 -7.22 -17.84
CA THR A 74 -20.26 -8.55 -17.97
C THR A 74 -21.17 -8.85 -16.77
N ALA A 75 -22.22 -9.65 -17.00
CA ALA A 75 -23.11 -10.07 -15.92
C ALA A 75 -22.35 -10.87 -14.85
N GLY A 76 -22.59 -10.55 -13.58
CA GLY A 76 -21.94 -11.21 -12.46
C GLY A 76 -21.95 -10.34 -11.20
N THR A 77 -21.14 -10.72 -10.22
CA THR A 77 -20.97 -10.03 -8.94
C THR A 77 -19.48 -9.87 -8.62
N GLY A 78 -19.15 -9.12 -7.56
CA GLY A 78 -17.77 -8.87 -7.13
C GLY A 78 -17.22 -7.51 -7.54
N ILE A 79 -17.87 -6.81 -8.48
CA ILE A 79 -17.51 -5.44 -8.87
C ILE A 79 -18.76 -4.55 -8.78
N LEU A 80 -18.66 -3.45 -8.04
CA LEU A 80 -19.65 -2.38 -8.00
C LEU A 80 -19.36 -1.41 -9.13
N VAL A 81 -20.34 -1.09 -9.96
CA VAL A 81 -20.16 -0.16 -11.08
C VAL A 81 -21.17 0.98 -11.04
N ASN A 82 -20.70 2.17 -11.36
CA ASN A 82 -21.50 3.32 -11.71
C ASN A 82 -21.58 3.47 -13.23
N LEU A 83 -22.78 3.43 -13.79
CA LEU A 83 -23.04 3.61 -15.21
C LEU A 83 -24.21 4.60 -15.40
N PRO A 84 -23.95 5.93 -15.32
CA PRO A 84 -24.95 6.93 -15.65
C PRO A 84 -25.41 6.80 -17.11
N ASP A 85 -26.69 7.08 -17.37
CA ASP A 85 -27.19 7.19 -18.75
C ASP A 85 -26.47 8.33 -19.48
N LYS A 86 -26.17 8.14 -20.77
CA LYS A 86 -25.52 9.16 -21.59
C LYS A 86 -26.30 10.50 -21.51
N GLY A 87 -25.60 11.56 -21.08
CA GLY A 87 -26.15 12.91 -20.97
C GLY A 87 -27.10 13.12 -19.79
N LYS A 88 -27.20 12.18 -18.84
CA LYS A 88 -27.92 12.35 -17.59
C LYS A 88 -26.97 12.27 -16.41
N HIS A 89 -27.28 13.03 -15.37
CA HIS A 89 -26.64 12.85 -14.07
C HIS A 89 -27.17 11.57 -13.42
N GLY A 90 -26.25 10.72 -12.95
CA GLY A 90 -26.56 9.61 -12.06
C GLY A 90 -26.96 10.11 -10.67
N GLN A 91 -27.09 9.20 -9.72
CA GLN A 91 -27.26 9.52 -8.30
C GLN A 91 -26.10 8.95 -7.50
N ASP A 92 -25.76 9.61 -6.40
CA ASP A 92 -24.70 9.16 -5.50
C ASP A 92 -25.11 7.92 -4.69
N LEU A 93 -24.10 7.18 -4.25
CA LEU A 93 -24.29 5.98 -3.43
C LEU A 93 -23.85 6.25 -1.99
N TYR A 94 -24.66 5.81 -1.03
CA TYR A 94 -24.39 6.00 0.39
C TYR A 94 -24.34 4.66 1.11
N SER A 95 -23.37 4.45 2.00
CA SER A 95 -23.33 3.26 2.84
C SER A 95 -24.49 3.22 3.84
N THR A 96 -25.01 2.03 4.15
CA THR A 96 -25.99 1.85 5.25
C THR A 96 -25.35 2.06 6.63
N TRP A 97 -24.06 1.74 6.75
CA TRP A 97 -23.26 1.96 7.96
C TRP A 97 -22.73 3.41 8.04
N GLN A 98 -22.40 3.82 9.26
CA GLN A 98 -21.85 5.14 9.61
C GLN A 98 -20.45 4.97 10.21
N HIS A 99 -19.57 5.96 10.06
CA HIS A 99 -18.22 5.91 10.59
C HIS A 99 -17.73 7.23 11.20
N GLY A 100 -16.87 7.13 12.21
CA GLY A 100 -16.03 8.21 12.72
C GLY A 100 -14.65 8.13 12.07
N ASP A 101 -13.62 7.83 12.88
CA ASP A 101 -12.29 7.47 12.39
C ASP A 101 -12.37 6.20 11.54
N LEU A 102 -11.66 6.19 10.42
CA LEU A 102 -11.79 5.17 9.39
C LEU A 102 -10.45 4.88 8.72
N ASP A 103 -10.14 3.61 8.53
CA ASP A 103 -9.25 3.19 7.45
C ASP A 103 -10.07 2.54 6.33
N LEU A 104 -9.92 3.04 5.12
CA LEU A 104 -10.58 2.56 3.91
C LEU A 104 -9.51 2.09 2.91
N GLU A 105 -9.65 0.88 2.41
CA GLU A 105 -8.81 0.32 1.35
C GLU A 105 -9.71 -0.20 0.23
N LEU A 106 -9.45 0.18 -1.02
CA LEU A 106 -10.24 -0.26 -2.15
C LEU A 106 -9.44 -0.25 -3.45
N ASP A 107 -9.94 -1.00 -4.43
CA ASP A 107 -9.53 -0.83 -5.81
C ASP A 107 -10.63 -0.12 -6.59
N TYR A 108 -10.24 0.77 -7.51
CA TYR A 108 -11.17 1.42 -8.42
C TYR A 108 -10.61 1.50 -9.84
N LEU A 109 -11.49 1.59 -10.83
CA LEU A 109 -11.15 1.69 -12.24
C LEU A 109 -11.99 2.79 -12.88
N LEU A 110 -11.32 3.75 -13.50
CA LEU A 110 -11.89 4.87 -14.22
C LEU A 110 -11.85 4.60 -15.72
N SER A 111 -12.89 4.99 -16.45
CA SER A 111 -12.78 5.18 -17.90
C SER A 111 -12.09 6.51 -18.22
N GLU A 112 -11.68 6.67 -19.47
CA GLU A 112 -11.07 7.90 -19.97
C GLU A 112 -11.93 9.12 -19.63
N ASN A 113 -11.32 10.16 -19.05
CA ASN A 113 -11.93 11.43 -18.64
C ASN A 113 -13.13 11.30 -17.68
N SER A 114 -13.22 10.20 -16.92
CA SER A 114 -14.26 10.03 -15.91
C SER A 114 -13.94 10.81 -14.62
N ASN A 115 -15.01 11.16 -13.90
CA ASN A 115 -14.97 11.87 -12.63
C ASN A 115 -15.92 11.20 -11.62
N SER A 116 -15.45 11.06 -10.39
CA SER A 116 -16.16 10.58 -9.20
C SER A 116 -15.41 11.09 -7.97
N GLY A 117 -15.83 10.68 -6.77
CA GLY A 117 -15.24 11.10 -5.52
C GLY A 117 -15.67 10.19 -4.38
N ILE A 118 -14.78 10.01 -3.40
CA ILE A 118 -15.08 9.33 -2.14
C ILE A 118 -15.24 10.39 -1.06
N TYR A 119 -16.43 10.49 -0.51
CA TYR A 119 -16.75 11.42 0.57
C TYR A 119 -16.74 10.70 1.91
N LEU A 120 -15.74 10.99 2.73
CA LEU A 120 -15.65 10.53 4.11
C LEU A 120 -16.72 11.26 4.94
N GLN A 121 -17.53 10.52 5.69
CA GLN A 121 -18.72 11.01 6.41
C GLN A 121 -19.73 11.76 5.52
N GLY A 122 -19.67 11.55 4.19
CA GLY A 122 -20.47 12.29 3.22
C GLY A 122 -20.05 13.75 3.05
N ARG A 123 -18.86 14.14 3.55
CA ARG A 123 -18.43 15.54 3.71
C ARG A 123 -17.07 15.87 3.14
N TYR A 124 -16.09 14.99 3.23
CA TYR A 124 -14.72 15.28 2.83
C TYR A 124 -14.34 14.44 1.62
N GLU A 125 -14.27 15.08 0.47
CA GLU A 125 -14.01 14.43 -0.82
C GLU A 125 -12.52 14.16 -1.02
N ILE A 126 -12.20 12.88 -1.23
CA ILE A 126 -11.01 12.46 -1.95
C ILE A 126 -11.41 12.27 -3.41
N GLN A 127 -10.85 13.10 -4.27
CA GLN A 127 -11.21 13.21 -5.67
C GLN A 127 -10.77 11.98 -6.46
N LEU A 128 -11.63 11.47 -7.35
CA LEU A 128 -11.31 10.38 -8.27
C LEU A 128 -11.49 10.87 -9.71
N PHE A 129 -10.38 11.21 -10.37
CA PHE A 129 -10.40 11.74 -11.73
C PHE A 129 -9.41 11.00 -12.62
N ASP A 130 -9.67 10.97 -13.93
CA ASP A 130 -8.66 10.56 -14.89
C ASP A 130 -7.54 11.61 -15.00
N SER A 131 -6.54 11.48 -14.14
CA SER A 131 -5.36 12.34 -14.12
C SER A 131 -4.14 11.65 -14.75
N TRP A 132 -4.34 10.66 -15.64
CA TRP A 132 -3.22 9.98 -16.28
C TRP A 132 -2.39 10.95 -17.14
N GLY A 133 -1.08 10.99 -16.88
CA GLY A 133 -0.16 11.88 -17.60
C GLY A 133 0.02 13.28 -16.98
N THR A 134 -0.84 13.70 -16.04
CA THR A 134 -0.71 14.99 -15.35
C THR A 134 0.62 15.12 -14.61
N THR A 135 1.39 16.18 -14.90
CA THR A 135 2.70 16.44 -14.26
C THR A 135 2.63 17.44 -13.11
N ALA A 136 1.59 18.26 -13.06
CA ALA A 136 1.34 19.26 -12.03
C ALA A 136 -0.09 19.11 -11.48
N PRO A 137 -0.32 18.14 -10.59
CA PRO A 137 -1.67 17.83 -10.12
C PRO A 137 -2.24 18.96 -9.24
N ARG A 138 -3.56 19.05 -9.22
CA ARG A 138 -4.37 20.01 -8.44
C ARG A 138 -5.26 19.26 -7.45
N ALA A 139 -5.98 20.01 -6.62
CA ALA A 139 -7.00 19.45 -5.72
C ALA A 139 -8.13 18.71 -6.47
N SER A 140 -8.35 19.05 -7.74
CA SER A 140 -9.31 18.41 -8.64
C SER A 140 -8.78 17.18 -9.37
N ASP A 141 -7.50 16.83 -9.19
CA ASP A 141 -6.90 15.62 -9.74
C ASP A 141 -7.03 14.43 -8.79
N ASN A 142 -6.82 13.23 -9.32
CA ASN A 142 -6.95 11.96 -8.61
C ASN A 142 -6.17 11.93 -7.28
N GLY A 143 -6.88 11.68 -6.18
CA GLY A 143 -6.34 11.67 -4.83
C GLY A 143 -6.11 13.05 -4.20
N GLY A 144 -6.52 14.12 -4.89
CA GLY A 144 -6.66 15.45 -4.30
C GLY A 144 -7.75 15.48 -3.22
N ILE A 145 -7.57 16.33 -2.21
CA ILE A 145 -8.64 16.68 -1.28
C ILE A 145 -9.34 17.88 -1.91
N TYR A 146 -10.60 17.70 -2.29
CA TYR A 146 -11.29 18.69 -3.12
C TYR A 146 -11.51 20.01 -2.37
N GLU A 147 -11.63 21.09 -3.13
CA GLU A 147 -11.75 22.42 -2.55
C GLU A 147 -13.08 22.64 -1.84
N ARG A 148 -13.04 23.53 -0.85
CA ARG A 148 -14.22 24.21 -0.33
C ARG A 148 -14.61 25.34 -1.27
N TRP A 149 -15.85 25.80 -1.15
CA TRP A 149 -16.42 26.78 -2.08
C TRP A 149 -17.06 27.94 -1.33
N ASP A 150 -16.78 29.17 -1.77
CA ASP A 150 -17.39 30.41 -1.26
C ASP A 150 -17.99 31.18 -2.44
N ASP A 151 -19.32 31.04 -2.61
CA ASP A 151 -20.07 31.72 -3.68
C ASP A 151 -20.07 33.25 -3.57
N SER A 152 -19.62 33.82 -2.44
CA SER A 152 -19.50 35.27 -2.30
C SER A 152 -18.23 35.84 -2.94
N LYS A 153 -17.27 34.99 -3.33
CA LYS A 153 -16.01 35.41 -3.96
C LYS A 153 -16.18 35.65 -5.46
N PRO A 154 -15.30 36.46 -6.08
CA PRO A 154 -15.28 36.63 -7.54
C PRO A 154 -15.07 35.31 -8.28
N ASP A 155 -15.53 35.27 -9.55
CA ASP A 155 -15.31 34.13 -10.43
C ASP A 155 -13.83 33.77 -10.57
N GLY A 156 -13.53 32.48 -10.38
CA GLY A 156 -12.17 31.94 -10.37
C GLY A 156 -11.46 32.06 -9.02
N GLN A 157 -12.10 32.60 -7.99
CA GLN A 157 -11.57 32.74 -6.62
C GLN A 157 -12.47 32.10 -5.55
N GLN A 158 -13.53 31.40 -5.95
CA GLN A 158 -14.45 30.74 -5.02
C GLN A 158 -13.86 29.50 -4.36
N GLY A 159 -12.96 28.80 -5.04
CA GLY A 159 -12.27 27.62 -4.54
C GLY A 159 -11.21 27.96 -3.50
N TYR A 160 -11.27 27.32 -2.33
CA TYR A 160 -10.27 27.48 -1.27
C TYR A 160 -10.07 26.19 -0.46
N ASP A 161 -8.96 26.08 0.27
CA ASP A 161 -8.64 24.92 1.12
C ASP A 161 -8.65 23.56 0.39
N GLY A 162 -8.40 23.55 -0.92
CA GLY A 162 -8.14 22.34 -1.70
C GLY A 162 -6.68 21.95 -1.62
N HIS A 163 -6.40 20.65 -1.52
CA HIS A 163 -5.03 20.13 -1.38
C HIS A 163 -4.71 19.19 -2.53
N ALA A 164 -3.78 19.62 -3.39
CA ALA A 164 -3.26 18.78 -4.47
C ALA A 164 -2.50 17.56 -3.91
N PRO A 165 -2.56 16.40 -4.58
CA PRO A 165 -1.72 15.28 -4.22
C PRO A 165 -0.24 15.64 -4.43
N ARG A 166 0.64 15.19 -3.54
CA ARG A 166 2.09 15.48 -3.57
C ARG A 166 2.75 15.16 -4.92
N GLN A 167 2.25 14.13 -5.60
CA GLN A 167 2.65 13.75 -6.95
C GLN A 167 1.53 12.94 -7.61
N ASN A 168 1.54 12.87 -8.94
CA ASN A 168 0.61 12.03 -9.68
C ASN A 168 1.03 10.55 -9.60
N ALA A 169 0.18 9.73 -8.99
CA ALA A 169 0.34 8.28 -8.88
C ALA A 169 -0.71 7.50 -9.69
N SER A 170 -1.42 8.16 -10.61
CA SER A 170 -2.50 7.54 -11.41
C SER A 170 -1.94 6.60 -12.47
N ARG A 171 -2.60 5.45 -12.62
CA ARG A 171 -2.47 4.58 -13.79
C ARG A 171 -3.36 5.04 -14.94
N ALA A 172 -3.10 4.54 -16.14
CA ALA A 172 -3.94 4.79 -17.30
C ALA A 172 -5.41 4.34 -17.10
N PRO A 173 -6.39 4.99 -17.75
CA PRO A 173 -7.78 4.55 -17.69
C PRO A 173 -7.98 3.09 -18.12
N GLY A 174 -8.94 2.41 -17.50
CA GLY A 174 -9.15 0.97 -17.69
C GLY A 174 -8.20 0.07 -16.91
N LEU A 175 -7.23 0.64 -16.18
CA LEU A 175 -6.38 -0.08 -15.24
C LEU A 175 -6.91 0.08 -13.81
N TRP A 176 -6.72 -0.95 -12.98
CA TRP A 176 -7.09 -0.86 -11.57
C TRP A 176 -6.12 0.04 -10.81
N GLN A 177 -6.67 1.04 -10.13
CA GLN A 177 -6.02 1.84 -9.11
C GLN A 177 -6.24 1.17 -7.76
N HIS A 178 -5.29 1.33 -6.83
CA HIS A 178 -5.40 0.85 -5.46
C HIS A 178 -5.21 2.02 -4.49
N MET A 179 -6.19 2.29 -3.64
CA MET A 179 -6.15 3.43 -2.71
C MET A 179 -6.35 2.98 -1.27
N LYS A 180 -5.57 3.59 -0.37
CA LYS A 180 -5.73 3.50 1.08
C LYS A 180 -5.92 4.89 1.65
N ILE A 181 -6.94 5.07 2.47
CA ILE A 181 -7.27 6.32 3.13
C ILE A 181 -7.32 6.06 4.63
N ALA A 182 -6.56 6.86 5.38
CA ALA A 182 -6.53 6.88 6.82
C ALA A 182 -7.12 8.21 7.30
N PHE A 183 -8.34 8.17 7.83
CA PHE A 183 -9.14 9.34 8.20
C PHE A 183 -9.36 9.43 9.71
N GLN A 184 -9.25 10.64 10.25
CA GLN A 184 -9.68 11.01 11.59
C GLN A 184 -10.87 11.96 11.50
N ALA A 185 -11.99 11.59 12.13
CA ALA A 185 -13.17 12.44 12.21
C ALA A 185 -12.92 13.70 13.07
N PRO A 186 -13.68 14.79 12.89
CA PRO A 186 -13.61 15.94 13.79
C PRO A 186 -14.02 15.53 15.22
N ARG A 187 -13.56 16.31 16.21
CA ARG A 187 -13.87 16.09 17.63
C ARG A 187 -14.72 17.21 18.17
N PHE A 188 -15.61 16.87 19.10
CA PHE A 188 -16.52 17.80 19.76
C PHE A 188 -16.48 17.59 21.27
N ASP A 189 -16.68 18.65 22.04
CA ASP A 189 -16.90 18.57 23.47
C ASP A 189 -18.33 18.05 23.79
N ALA A 190 -18.63 17.87 25.08
CA ALA A 190 -19.94 17.41 25.52
C ALA A 190 -21.09 18.41 25.24
N ALA A 191 -20.77 19.69 25.00
CA ALA A 191 -21.73 20.73 24.62
C ALA A 191 -21.95 20.79 23.10
N GLY A 192 -21.21 20.00 22.31
CA GLY A 192 -21.29 19.97 20.86
C GLY A 192 -20.41 21.02 20.16
N HIS A 193 -19.52 21.72 20.87
CA HIS A 193 -18.56 22.61 20.25
C HIS A 193 -17.40 21.81 19.66
N LYS A 194 -16.97 22.16 18.45
CA LYS A 194 -15.82 21.54 17.80
C LYS A 194 -14.54 21.87 18.58
N ILE A 195 -13.76 20.84 18.90
CA ILE A 195 -12.47 20.94 19.61
C ILE A 195 -11.28 20.43 18.77
N ALA A 196 -11.52 19.72 17.68
CA ALA A 196 -10.49 19.36 16.71
C ALA A 196 -11.06 19.19 15.30
N ASN A 197 -10.26 19.55 14.30
CA ASN A 197 -10.58 19.34 12.89
C ASN A 197 -10.58 17.85 12.51
N ALA A 198 -11.32 17.54 11.44
CA ALA A 198 -11.10 16.31 10.71
C ALA A 198 -9.68 16.32 10.12
N VAL A 199 -9.04 15.15 10.01
CA VAL A 199 -7.69 15.04 9.46
C VAL A 199 -7.61 13.88 8.49
N ILE A 200 -7.12 14.14 7.28
CA ILE A 200 -6.62 13.09 6.40
C ILE A 200 -5.22 12.74 6.90
N LEU A 201 -5.12 11.68 7.70
CA LEU A 201 -3.84 11.24 8.27
C LEU A 201 -2.92 10.73 7.16
N LYS A 202 -3.47 9.98 6.19
CA LYS A 202 -2.72 9.51 5.02
C LYS A 202 -3.67 9.17 3.87
N VAL A 203 -3.28 9.50 2.63
CA VAL A 203 -3.79 8.84 1.43
C VAL A 203 -2.61 8.24 0.68
N GLU A 204 -2.71 6.95 0.39
CA GLU A 204 -1.77 6.22 -0.45
C GLU A 204 -2.48 5.77 -1.72
N LEU A 205 -1.92 6.13 -2.89
CA LEU A 205 -2.42 5.72 -4.20
C LEU A 205 -1.34 4.90 -4.91
N ASN A 206 -1.66 3.67 -5.28
CA ASN A 206 -0.78 2.74 -5.98
C ASN A 206 0.60 2.57 -5.30
N GLY A 207 0.63 2.59 -3.96
CA GLY A 207 1.85 2.47 -3.15
C GLY A 207 2.61 3.78 -2.91
N VAL A 208 2.08 4.92 -3.37
CA VAL A 208 2.68 6.24 -3.18
C VAL A 208 1.87 7.05 -2.18
N THR A 209 2.53 7.62 -1.17
CA THR A 209 1.87 8.55 -0.24
C THR A 209 1.66 9.89 -0.93
N ILE A 210 0.40 10.27 -1.14
CA ILE A 210 0.01 11.47 -1.89
C ILE A 210 -0.62 12.56 -1.01
N GLN A 211 -1.14 12.21 0.17
CA GLN A 211 -1.60 13.13 1.21
C GLN A 211 -1.15 12.61 2.56
N GLU A 212 -0.82 13.49 3.50
CA GLU A 212 -0.41 13.09 4.85
C GLU A 212 -0.59 14.26 5.83
N ASN A 213 -1.22 13.98 6.96
CA ASN A 213 -1.51 14.93 8.05
C ASN A 213 -2.18 16.25 7.61
N VAL A 214 -3.14 16.17 6.69
CA VAL A 214 -3.89 17.34 6.21
C VAL A 214 -5.11 17.58 7.10
N ALA A 215 -5.08 18.65 7.89
CA ALA A 215 -6.22 19.07 8.71
C ALA A 215 -7.24 19.82 7.85
N LEU A 216 -8.52 19.47 7.97
CA LEU A 216 -9.61 20.00 7.15
C LEU A 216 -10.39 21.05 7.93
N SER A 217 -10.52 22.25 7.38
CA SER A 217 -11.24 23.35 8.06
C SER A 217 -12.75 23.14 8.11
N GLY A 218 -13.30 22.29 7.23
CA GLY A 218 -14.69 21.82 7.24
C GLY A 218 -15.04 20.98 6.00
N PRO A 219 -16.32 20.73 5.71
CA PRO A 219 -16.77 19.92 4.56
C PRO A 219 -16.30 20.47 3.21
N THR A 220 -15.92 19.61 2.26
CA THR A 220 -15.55 19.99 0.89
C THR A 220 -16.80 20.34 0.08
N ARG A 221 -16.61 20.98 -1.08
CA ARG A 221 -17.72 21.23 -2.01
C ARG A 221 -18.42 19.92 -2.34
N GLY A 222 -19.74 20.01 -2.52
CA GLY A 222 -20.56 18.87 -2.87
C GLY A 222 -20.95 18.01 -1.68
N ALA A 223 -20.51 18.29 -0.45
CA ALA A 223 -20.91 17.59 0.77
C ALA A 223 -22.43 17.43 0.92
N MET A 224 -22.86 16.36 1.59
CA MET A 224 -24.28 16.06 1.83
C MET A 224 -24.96 17.16 2.68
N GLN A 225 -24.21 17.77 3.60
CA GLN A 225 -24.61 18.88 4.46
C GLN A 225 -23.36 19.70 4.84
N ASP A 226 -23.53 21.01 5.07
CA ASP A 226 -22.43 21.93 5.37
C ASP A 226 -22.00 21.95 6.86
N ASN A 227 -22.55 21.07 7.69
CA ASN A 227 -22.12 20.88 9.08
C ASN A 227 -21.02 19.82 9.21
N GLU A 228 -20.35 19.77 10.36
CA GLU A 228 -19.46 18.65 10.73
C GLU A 228 -20.10 17.77 11.79
N VAL A 229 -19.77 16.48 11.80
CA VAL A 229 -20.38 15.47 12.67
C VAL A 229 -19.35 14.49 13.21
N THR A 230 -19.67 13.83 14.34
CA THR A 230 -18.83 12.76 14.90
C THR A 230 -18.84 11.50 14.05
N THR A 231 -19.98 11.18 13.41
CA THR A 231 -20.13 10.04 12.49
C THR A 231 -20.98 10.37 11.27
N GLY A 232 -20.65 9.81 10.10
CA GLY A 232 -21.43 9.96 8.85
C GLY A 232 -21.28 8.74 7.92
N PRO A 233 -22.07 8.64 6.83
CA PRO A 233 -21.95 7.53 5.88
C PRO A 233 -20.71 7.72 5.01
N LEU A 234 -20.20 6.64 4.41
CA LEU A 234 -19.37 6.75 3.22
C LEU A 234 -20.29 7.12 2.05
N ARG A 235 -19.90 8.12 1.27
CA ARG A 235 -20.58 8.44 0.00
C ARG A 235 -19.63 8.28 -1.16
N ILE A 236 -20.14 7.75 -2.26
CA ILE A 236 -19.45 7.66 -3.54
C ILE A 236 -20.25 8.49 -4.55
N GLN A 237 -19.58 9.47 -5.16
CA GLN A 237 -20.17 10.34 -6.17
C GLN A 237 -20.47 9.54 -7.45
N GLY A 238 -21.73 9.54 -7.86
CA GLY A 238 -22.24 8.72 -8.96
C GLY A 238 -22.85 9.53 -10.10
N ASP A 239 -22.88 10.85 -10.00
CA ASP A 239 -23.59 11.75 -10.91
C ASP A 239 -22.75 12.31 -12.08
N HIS A 240 -21.42 12.13 -12.05
CA HIS A 240 -20.49 12.70 -13.03
C HIS A 240 -20.00 11.73 -14.12
N GLY A 241 -19.53 10.53 -13.74
CA GLY A 241 -18.89 9.63 -14.70
C GLY A 241 -18.90 8.16 -14.31
N THR A 242 -18.50 7.32 -15.25
CA THR A 242 -18.46 5.87 -15.09
C THR A 242 -17.23 5.45 -14.26
N ILE A 243 -17.46 4.59 -13.28
CA ILE A 243 -16.40 4.10 -12.38
C ILE A 243 -16.75 2.70 -11.88
N ALA A 244 -15.74 1.89 -11.60
CA ALA A 244 -15.90 0.59 -11.00
C ALA A 244 -15.10 0.49 -9.70
N PHE A 245 -15.59 -0.27 -8.73
CA PHE A 245 -14.94 -0.53 -7.45
C PHE A 245 -14.94 -2.03 -7.14
N ARG A 246 -13.87 -2.51 -6.53
CA ARG A 246 -13.79 -3.85 -5.94
C ARG A 246 -12.92 -3.83 -4.69
N ASN A 247 -12.88 -4.95 -3.97
CA ASN A 247 -12.00 -5.13 -2.81
C ASN A 247 -12.16 -4.03 -1.75
N ILE A 248 -13.38 -3.53 -1.54
CA ILE A 248 -13.66 -2.47 -0.57
C ILE A 248 -13.55 -3.06 0.84
N ARG A 249 -12.59 -2.55 1.62
CA ARG A 249 -12.31 -2.95 3.00
C ARG A 249 -12.34 -1.75 3.92
N VAL A 250 -12.96 -1.94 5.07
CA VAL A 250 -13.25 -0.87 6.02
C VAL A 250 -12.80 -1.29 7.42
N SER A 251 -12.01 -0.48 8.09
CA SER A 251 -11.75 -0.59 9.54
C SER A 251 -12.30 0.66 10.22
N ASN A 252 -13.36 0.48 11.01
CA ASN A 252 -14.02 1.57 11.72
C ASN A 252 -13.50 1.63 13.15
N TYR A 253 -13.00 2.79 13.57
CA TYR A 253 -12.42 2.98 14.90
C TYR A 253 -13.37 3.78 15.79
N ASN A 254 -14.30 3.07 16.43
CA ASN A 254 -15.36 3.65 17.26
C ASN A 254 -15.21 3.34 18.76
N GLN A 255 -14.15 2.61 19.14
CA GLN A 255 -13.94 2.26 20.54
C GLN A 255 -13.14 3.33 21.29
N PRO A 256 -13.44 3.55 22.58
CA PRO A 256 -12.66 4.44 23.43
C PRO A 256 -11.23 3.94 23.62
N LYS A 257 -10.26 4.83 23.41
CA LYS A 257 -8.83 4.56 23.64
C LYS A 257 -8.57 4.20 25.12
N PRO A 258 -7.73 3.21 25.42
CA PRO A 258 -7.23 2.99 26.78
C PRO A 258 -6.37 4.17 27.23
N THR A 259 -6.30 4.41 28.53
CA THR A 259 -5.48 5.50 29.10
C THR A 259 -4.60 4.98 30.22
N LEU A 260 -3.41 5.55 30.37
CA LEU A 260 -2.49 5.25 31.45
C LEU A 260 -2.60 6.33 32.52
N LYS A 261 -2.68 5.93 33.79
CA LYS A 261 -2.76 6.83 34.95
C LYS A 261 -1.75 6.44 36.03
N ASP A 262 -1.47 7.40 36.91
CA ASP A 262 -0.66 7.21 38.12
C ASP A 262 0.73 6.60 37.84
N VAL A 263 1.37 7.04 36.74
CA VAL A 263 2.65 6.50 36.32
C VAL A 263 3.75 6.93 37.30
N LYS A 264 4.45 5.94 37.82
CA LYS A 264 5.64 6.07 38.67
C LYS A 264 6.81 5.37 38.01
N TYR A 265 8.01 5.87 38.23
CA TYR A 265 9.22 5.26 37.72
C TYR A 265 10.28 5.08 38.81
N SER A 266 11.16 4.12 38.58
CA SER A 266 12.36 3.85 39.38
C SER A 266 13.51 3.50 38.45
N VAL A 267 14.63 4.22 38.59
CA VAL A 267 15.85 4.06 37.77
C VAL A 267 16.90 3.30 38.57
N TYR A 268 17.52 2.30 37.96
CA TYR A 268 18.62 1.51 38.52
C TYR A 268 19.83 1.63 37.59
N LYS A 269 21.01 1.88 38.15
CA LYS A 269 22.26 2.01 37.39
C LYS A 269 22.86 0.63 37.12
N GLY A 270 23.41 0.43 35.91
CA GLY A 270 24.17 -0.78 35.53
C GLY A 270 23.52 -1.57 34.40
N LYS A 271 24.20 -2.64 33.99
CA LYS A 271 23.78 -3.53 32.90
C LYS A 271 22.79 -4.60 33.37
N PHE A 272 21.56 -4.57 32.87
CA PHE A 272 20.54 -5.56 33.21
C PHE A 272 20.11 -6.38 31.99
N THR A 273 20.65 -7.59 31.84
CA THR A 273 20.22 -8.52 30.76
C THR A 273 19.07 -9.44 31.18
N LYS A 274 18.67 -9.38 32.45
CA LYS A 274 17.53 -10.10 33.05
C LYS A 274 16.82 -9.20 34.04
N VAL A 275 15.54 -9.45 34.28
CA VAL A 275 14.76 -8.73 35.30
C VAL A 275 15.32 -9.07 36.69
N PRO A 276 15.79 -8.07 37.48
CA PRO A 276 16.34 -8.30 38.81
C PRO A 276 15.23 -8.42 39.87
N ASP A 277 15.59 -8.91 41.07
CA ASP A 277 14.70 -8.83 42.23
C ASP A 277 14.73 -7.41 42.82
N PHE A 278 13.74 -6.60 42.46
CA PHE A 278 13.62 -5.22 42.90
C PHE A 278 13.56 -5.05 44.42
N ASN A 279 13.19 -6.08 45.20
CA ASN A 279 13.16 -5.98 46.67
C ASN A 279 14.57 -5.91 47.28
N THR A 280 15.59 -6.36 46.54
CA THR A 280 16.98 -6.34 46.97
C THR A 280 17.74 -5.08 46.50
N MET A 281 17.07 -4.22 45.73
CA MET A 281 17.70 -3.10 45.05
C MET A 281 17.22 -1.76 45.60
N LYS A 282 18.14 -0.80 45.64
CA LYS A 282 17.82 0.60 45.90
C LYS A 282 17.82 1.37 44.58
N PRO A 283 16.72 2.04 44.19
CA PRO A 283 16.70 2.87 43.00
C PRO A 283 17.60 4.10 43.18
N ALA A 284 18.26 4.50 42.10
CA ALA A 284 19.06 5.72 42.03
C ALA A 284 18.20 6.98 41.90
N VAL A 285 17.08 6.88 41.17
CA VAL A 285 16.09 7.95 40.98
C VAL A 285 14.70 7.33 41.05
N THR A 286 13.75 8.02 41.67
CA THR A 286 12.33 7.65 41.67
C THR A 286 11.49 8.89 41.45
N GLY A 287 10.34 8.75 40.79
CA GLY A 287 9.42 9.86 40.61
C GLY A 287 8.07 9.44 40.03
N THR A 288 7.25 10.43 39.75
CA THR A 288 5.98 10.31 39.01
C THR A 288 6.13 10.95 37.65
N SER A 289 5.33 10.49 36.68
CA SER A 289 5.24 11.07 35.35
C SER A 289 3.79 11.01 34.86
N GLU A 290 3.43 11.85 33.90
CA GLU A 290 2.13 11.74 33.22
C GLU A 290 2.13 10.54 32.25
N LEU A 291 3.28 10.27 31.61
CA LEU A 291 3.47 9.21 30.62
C LEU A 291 4.72 8.37 30.93
N ILE A 292 4.77 7.16 30.37
CA ILE A 292 6.03 6.39 30.28
C ILE A 292 6.96 7.13 29.31
N SER A 293 8.19 7.45 29.70
CA SER A 293 9.11 8.25 28.87
C SER A 293 10.56 7.93 29.16
N SER A 294 11.42 7.84 28.13
CA SER A 294 12.88 7.80 28.30
C SER A 294 13.50 9.16 28.66
N ASN A 295 12.74 10.26 28.63
CA ASN A 295 13.18 11.61 29.01
C ASN A 295 13.14 11.84 30.53
N ILE A 296 13.83 11.00 31.29
CA ILE A 296 13.90 11.11 32.75
C ILE A 296 15.11 11.95 33.16
N SER A 297 14.89 12.97 33.98
CA SER A 297 15.98 13.73 34.59
C SER A 297 16.84 12.82 35.48
N GLY A 298 18.16 12.81 35.24
CA GLY A 298 19.11 11.97 35.97
C GLY A 298 19.17 10.52 35.51
N LEU A 299 18.62 10.20 34.32
CA LEU A 299 18.85 8.92 33.67
C LEU A 299 20.35 8.77 33.31
N PRO A 300 21.00 7.63 33.62
CA PRO A 300 22.38 7.38 33.22
C PRO A 300 22.55 7.36 31.69
N ASP A 301 23.66 7.88 31.17
CA ASP A 301 23.91 7.94 29.72
C ASP A 301 24.11 6.55 29.08
N ASN A 302 24.77 5.64 29.80
CA ASN A 302 25.18 4.34 29.28
C ASN A 302 24.18 3.22 29.62
N GLU A 303 24.40 2.51 30.74
CA GLU A 303 23.65 1.32 31.12
C GLU A 303 22.72 1.59 32.31
N PHE A 304 21.45 1.25 32.15
CA PHE A 304 20.45 1.40 33.20
C PHE A 304 19.27 0.44 33.02
N LEU A 305 18.42 0.39 34.05
CA LEU A 305 17.08 -0.16 33.99
C LEU A 305 16.09 0.86 34.55
N VAL A 306 15.03 1.15 33.79
CA VAL A 306 13.86 1.88 34.28
C VAL A 306 12.71 0.91 34.49
N ARG A 307 12.10 0.97 35.66
CA ARG A 307 10.85 0.27 35.99
C ARG A 307 9.74 1.31 36.12
N TYR A 308 8.72 1.22 35.27
CA TYR A 308 7.48 1.96 35.41
C TYR A 308 6.40 1.09 36.04
N THR A 309 5.58 1.72 36.88
CA THR A 309 4.33 1.15 37.37
C THR A 309 3.21 2.17 37.18
N GLY A 310 2.00 1.73 36.85
CA GLY A 310 0.85 2.61 36.73
C GLY A 310 -0.44 1.82 36.69
N THR A 311 -1.52 2.48 36.27
CA THR A 311 -2.83 1.87 36.09
C THR A 311 -3.31 2.10 34.66
N LEU A 312 -3.54 1.00 33.94
CA LEU A 312 -4.13 0.99 32.62
C LEU A 312 -5.65 0.94 32.74
N MET A 313 -6.32 1.97 32.22
CA MET A 313 -7.76 2.10 32.19
C MET A 313 -8.30 1.58 30.87
N ILE A 314 -9.13 0.54 30.93
CA ILE A 314 -9.81 -0.08 29.80
C ILE A 314 -11.29 0.27 29.85
N ASN A 315 -11.83 0.77 28.74
CA ASN A 315 -13.22 1.23 28.66
C ASN A 315 -14.11 0.32 27.79
N ALA A 316 -13.51 -0.63 27.05
CA ALA A 316 -14.21 -1.60 26.22
C ALA A 316 -13.55 -2.98 26.37
N ALA A 317 -14.34 -4.06 26.25
CA ALA A 317 -13.76 -5.39 26.20
C ALA A 317 -13.06 -5.61 24.86
N GLY A 318 -11.93 -6.31 24.85
CA GLY A 318 -11.21 -6.58 23.61
C GLY A 318 -9.90 -7.33 23.81
N ASN A 319 -9.29 -7.74 22.70
CA ASN A 319 -7.94 -8.30 22.68
C ASN A 319 -6.96 -7.19 22.30
N TYR A 320 -6.32 -6.59 23.32
CA TYR A 320 -5.42 -5.47 23.15
C TYR A 320 -4.03 -5.98 22.76
N GLU A 321 -3.50 -5.49 21.65
CA GLU A 321 -2.13 -5.73 21.20
C GLU A 321 -1.25 -4.55 21.58
N PHE A 322 -0.13 -4.84 22.24
CA PHE A 322 0.87 -3.85 22.65
C PHE A 322 2.18 -4.09 21.90
N ASN A 323 2.81 -3.01 21.44
CA ASN A 323 4.15 -3.03 20.87
C ASN A 323 5.04 -2.10 21.69
N ILE A 324 6.23 -2.58 22.06
CA ILE A 324 7.23 -1.78 22.77
C ILE A 324 8.49 -1.71 21.90
N HIS A 325 9.07 -0.52 21.78
CA HIS A 325 10.41 -0.31 21.27
C HIS A 325 11.27 0.30 22.38
N ALA A 326 12.44 -0.29 22.61
CA ALA A 326 13.36 -0.01 23.70
C ALA A 326 14.78 0.03 23.14
N SER A 327 15.19 1.20 22.64
CA SER A 327 16.48 1.37 21.98
C SER A 327 17.65 1.00 22.89
N GLY A 328 18.64 0.31 22.33
CA GLY A 328 19.88 -0.03 23.03
C GLY A 328 19.75 -1.11 24.11
N GLY A 329 18.64 -1.83 24.20
CA GLY A 329 18.52 -2.93 25.14
C GLY A 329 17.21 -3.69 24.99
N GLY A 330 16.39 -3.78 26.03
CA GLY A 330 15.17 -4.57 25.98
C GLY A 330 13.99 -4.03 26.79
N GLY A 331 12.80 -4.32 26.27
CA GLY A 331 11.52 -3.93 26.82
C GLY A 331 10.72 -5.12 27.34
N ALA A 332 9.93 -4.93 28.39
CA ALA A 332 8.98 -5.92 28.88
C ALA A 332 7.74 -5.25 29.47
N MET A 333 6.61 -5.96 29.46
CA MET A 333 5.34 -5.46 29.99
C MET A 333 4.54 -6.54 30.69
N LYS A 334 3.98 -6.20 31.86
CA LYS A 334 3.00 -7.01 32.58
C LYS A 334 1.73 -6.21 32.85
N ILE A 335 0.59 -6.89 32.78
CA ILE A 335 -0.72 -6.37 33.21
C ILE A 335 -1.28 -7.37 34.25
N ASN A 336 -1.75 -6.90 35.40
CA ASN A 336 -2.18 -7.77 36.51
C ASN A 336 -1.13 -8.80 36.92
N ASN A 337 0.15 -8.41 36.92
CA ASN A 337 1.29 -9.27 37.20
C ASN A 337 1.45 -10.47 36.23
N LYS A 338 0.65 -10.53 35.15
CA LYS A 338 0.78 -11.49 34.06
C LYS A 338 1.63 -10.87 32.96
N GLU A 339 2.60 -11.64 32.47
CA GLU A 339 3.43 -11.25 31.33
C GLU A 339 2.60 -11.09 30.06
N VAL A 340 2.69 -9.93 29.43
CA VAL A 340 2.05 -9.60 28.15
C VAL A 340 3.12 -9.49 27.07
N ILE A 341 4.16 -8.67 27.31
CA ILE A 341 5.35 -8.61 26.47
C ILE A 341 6.52 -9.21 27.24
N LYS A 342 7.08 -10.29 26.71
CA LYS A 342 8.27 -10.93 27.27
C LYS A 342 9.49 -10.03 27.07
N PRO A 343 10.51 -10.09 27.95
CA PRO A 343 11.77 -9.40 27.72
C PRO A 343 12.37 -9.76 26.35
N SER A 344 12.48 -8.77 25.48
CA SER A 344 13.05 -8.91 24.14
C SER A 344 13.99 -7.74 23.84
N ASN A 345 14.97 -7.98 22.97
CA ASN A 345 15.90 -6.93 22.55
C ASN A 345 15.23 -6.01 21.53
N TRP A 346 15.38 -4.70 21.70
CA TRP A 346 14.84 -3.61 20.88
C TRP A 346 13.33 -3.59 20.81
N ASP A 347 12.71 -4.60 20.19
CA ASP A 347 11.28 -4.63 19.93
C ASP A 347 10.62 -5.80 20.65
N GLY A 348 9.45 -5.54 21.23
CA GLY A 348 8.61 -6.54 21.87
C GLY A 348 7.16 -6.38 21.47
N LYS A 349 6.44 -7.50 21.35
CA LYS A 349 5.01 -7.51 21.03
C LYS A 349 4.29 -8.52 21.92
N GLY A 350 3.05 -8.21 22.26
CA GLY A 350 2.24 -9.04 23.13
C GLY A 350 0.77 -8.67 23.05
N SER A 351 -0.11 -9.62 23.39
CA SER A 351 -1.55 -9.36 23.42
C SER A 351 -2.19 -9.92 24.69
N VAL A 352 -3.30 -9.30 25.08
CA VAL A 352 -4.07 -9.72 26.25
C VAL A 352 -5.54 -9.36 26.10
N GLU A 353 -6.41 -10.30 26.44
CA GLU A 353 -7.84 -10.04 26.57
C GLU A 353 -8.12 -9.28 27.87
N LEU A 354 -8.78 -8.13 27.75
CA LEU A 354 -9.15 -7.27 28.88
C LEU A 354 -10.65 -6.96 28.82
N GLN A 355 -11.23 -6.77 30.01
CA GLN A 355 -12.59 -6.28 30.19
C GLN A 355 -12.53 -4.81 30.62
N PRO A 356 -13.64 -4.06 30.55
CA PRO A 356 -13.69 -2.71 31.11
C PRO A 356 -13.27 -2.72 32.58
N GLY A 357 -12.31 -1.88 32.96
CA GLY A 357 -11.75 -1.86 34.31
C GLY A 357 -10.40 -1.17 34.41
N SER A 358 -9.82 -1.24 35.61
CA SER A 358 -8.53 -0.67 35.97
C SER A 358 -7.53 -1.77 36.26
N TYR A 359 -6.39 -1.75 35.60
CA TYR A 359 -5.39 -2.81 35.66
C TYR A 359 -4.03 -2.27 36.08
N PRO A 360 -3.40 -2.75 37.18
CA PRO A 360 -1.99 -2.48 37.43
C PRO A 360 -1.12 -2.93 36.26
N VAL A 361 -0.25 -2.04 35.81
CA VAL A 361 0.69 -2.28 34.72
C VAL A 361 2.12 -2.04 35.21
N GLU A 362 3.04 -2.89 34.76
CA GLU A 362 4.49 -2.74 34.93
C GLU A 362 5.14 -2.75 33.55
N VAL A 363 6.00 -1.78 33.29
CA VAL A 363 6.81 -1.70 32.05
C VAL A 363 8.26 -1.56 32.43
N LEU A 364 9.13 -2.37 31.80
CA LEU A 364 10.56 -2.35 32.02
C LEU A 364 11.26 -1.88 30.75
N TYR A 365 12.27 -1.03 30.94
CA TYR A 365 13.21 -0.64 29.89
C TYR A 365 14.63 -0.78 30.40
N SER A 366 15.35 -1.78 29.89
CA SER A 366 16.79 -1.95 30.14
C SER A 366 17.57 -1.41 28.95
N LYS A 367 18.57 -0.56 29.18
CA LYS A 367 19.57 -0.16 28.18
C LYS A 367 20.90 -0.80 28.54
N THR A 368 21.48 -1.53 27.59
CA THR A 368 22.71 -2.33 27.77
C THR A 368 23.77 -2.07 26.70
N VAL A 369 23.44 -1.18 25.76
CA VAL A 369 24.27 -0.76 24.62
C VAL A 369 24.59 0.73 24.80
N ASP A 370 25.88 1.04 24.79
CA ASP A 370 26.36 2.39 25.14
C ASP A 370 26.10 3.42 24.04
N TRP A 371 26.22 3.05 22.76
CA TRP A 371 26.09 3.98 21.63
C TRP A 371 24.65 4.39 21.29
N ALA A 372 23.66 3.60 21.68
CA ALA A 372 22.26 3.87 21.38
C ALA A 372 21.74 5.03 22.24
N GLN A 373 20.83 5.85 21.71
CA GLN A 373 20.19 6.89 22.51
C GLN A 373 19.04 6.29 23.34
N PRO A 374 18.77 6.77 24.57
CA PRO A 374 17.61 6.32 25.33
C PRO A 374 16.28 6.65 24.64
N ALA A 375 15.64 5.64 24.05
CA ALA A 375 14.32 5.76 23.42
C ALA A 375 13.40 4.61 23.87
N LEU A 376 12.22 4.96 24.37
CA LEU A 376 11.19 4.01 24.79
C LEU A 376 9.83 4.41 24.22
N THR A 377 9.28 3.61 23.33
CA THR A 377 7.90 3.76 22.87
C THR A 377 7.05 2.57 23.27
N LEU A 378 5.80 2.82 23.65
CA LEU A 378 4.79 1.82 23.89
C LEU A 378 3.53 2.22 23.13
N SER A 379 3.10 1.40 22.18
CA SER A 379 1.85 1.57 21.45
C SER A 379 0.85 0.49 21.81
N VAL A 380 -0.42 0.77 21.55
CA VAL A 380 -1.52 -0.16 21.72
C VAL A 380 -2.48 -0.06 20.55
N LYS A 381 -3.03 -1.19 20.13
CA LYS A 381 -4.13 -1.28 19.17
C LYS A 381 -5.13 -2.36 19.59
N GLU A 382 -6.32 -2.25 19.01
CA GLU A 382 -7.40 -3.22 19.12
C GLU A 382 -8.18 -3.17 17.79
N SER A 383 -9.01 -4.16 17.47
CA SER A 383 -9.83 -4.17 16.26
C SER A 383 -10.64 -2.87 16.01
N GLY A 384 -11.19 -2.28 17.08
CA GLY A 384 -11.90 -0.99 17.04
C GLY A 384 -11.07 0.24 17.41
N ILE A 385 -9.74 0.09 17.57
CA ILE A 385 -8.83 1.17 17.98
C ILE A 385 -7.60 1.18 17.07
N ARG A 386 -7.46 2.25 16.27
CA ARG A 386 -6.24 2.49 15.50
C ARG A 386 -5.04 2.52 16.42
N GLU A 387 -3.95 1.88 16.00
CA GLU A 387 -2.70 1.90 16.77
C GLU A 387 -2.29 3.34 17.11
N PHE A 388 -2.00 3.56 18.39
CA PHE A 388 -1.51 4.84 18.88
C PHE A 388 -0.52 4.63 20.03
N VAL A 389 0.37 5.60 20.20
CA VAL A 389 1.37 5.61 21.26
C VAL A 389 0.72 6.03 22.58
N ILE A 390 0.96 5.25 23.64
CA ILE A 390 0.52 5.50 25.04
C ILE A 390 1.68 5.87 25.97
N SER A 391 2.91 5.84 25.46
CA SER A 391 4.09 6.48 26.06
C SER A 391 4.26 7.91 25.54
N ASP A 392 5.33 8.57 25.98
CA ASP A 392 5.84 9.80 25.39
C ASP A 392 6.20 9.57 23.91
N THR A 393 5.78 10.51 23.05
CA THR A 393 6.08 10.51 21.62
C THR A 393 7.35 11.28 21.29
N ASN A 394 7.84 12.11 22.21
CA ASN A 394 9.05 12.93 22.02
C ASN A 394 10.30 12.14 22.39
N VAL A 395 10.49 10.97 21.79
CA VAL A 395 11.71 10.18 21.97
C VAL A 395 12.74 10.53 20.90
N PRO A 396 14.04 10.55 21.23
CA PRO A 396 15.08 10.66 20.20
C PRO A 396 14.92 9.53 19.17
N ALA A 397 14.90 9.88 17.88
CA ALA A 397 15.08 8.87 16.84
C ALA A 397 16.53 8.41 16.83
N ASP A 398 16.76 7.10 16.71
CA ASP A 398 18.10 6.63 16.36
C ASP A 398 18.39 7.07 14.92
N ASP A 399 19.25 8.08 14.80
CA ASP A 399 19.86 8.57 13.55
C ASP A 399 18.86 8.94 12.42
N PRO A 400 18.05 10.01 12.58
CA PRO A 400 17.19 10.48 11.50
C PRO A 400 18.07 10.99 10.34
N THR A 401 18.21 10.17 9.30
CA THR A 401 18.92 10.56 8.08
C THR A 401 17.98 11.25 7.12
N ASP A 402 18.30 12.50 6.79
CA ASP A 402 17.61 13.21 5.71
C ASP A 402 17.79 12.45 4.39
N PRO A 403 16.72 12.28 3.59
CA PRO A 403 16.79 11.48 2.40
C PRO A 403 17.70 12.14 1.35
N ILE A 404 18.61 11.36 0.79
CA ILE A 404 19.45 11.78 -0.34
C ILE A 404 18.69 11.44 -1.62
N LEU A 405 18.07 12.46 -2.21
CA LEU A 405 17.19 12.33 -3.38
C LEU A 405 17.90 12.74 -4.66
N VAL A 406 17.68 11.98 -5.73
CA VAL A 406 18.06 12.37 -7.09
C VAL A 406 16.81 12.78 -7.85
N THR A 407 16.81 14.02 -8.34
CA THR A 407 15.74 14.56 -9.17
C THR A 407 16.13 14.44 -10.65
N ALA A 408 15.14 14.19 -11.51
CA ALA A 408 15.34 14.12 -12.96
C ALA A 408 14.73 15.36 -13.64
N THR A 409 15.37 16.53 -13.46
CA THR A 409 14.98 17.78 -14.14
C THR A 409 15.33 17.78 -15.62
N GLU A 410 16.16 16.84 -16.04
CA GLU A 410 16.52 16.50 -17.41
C GLU A 410 16.60 14.98 -17.58
N ASN A 411 16.92 14.49 -18.79
CA ASN A 411 17.14 13.05 -18.96
C ASN A 411 18.38 12.64 -18.16
N THR A 412 18.15 11.84 -17.12
CA THR A 412 19.14 11.52 -16.09
C THR A 412 19.39 10.02 -16.10
N VAL A 413 20.62 9.57 -15.92
CA VAL A 413 20.95 8.15 -15.83
C VAL A 413 21.71 7.88 -14.54
N LEU A 414 21.23 6.92 -13.75
CA LEU A 414 21.90 6.49 -12.52
C LEU A 414 22.06 4.97 -12.51
N ARG A 415 23.29 4.51 -12.28
CA ARG A 415 23.58 3.10 -12.01
C ARG A 415 23.49 2.86 -10.51
N SER A 416 22.76 1.83 -10.12
CA SER A 416 22.68 1.34 -8.72
C SER A 416 22.15 -0.09 -8.72
N PHE A 417 22.24 -0.79 -7.60
CA PHE A 417 21.44 -2.00 -7.43
C PHE A 417 19.95 -1.65 -7.32
N MET A 418 19.08 -2.51 -7.83
CA MET A 418 17.64 -2.30 -7.76
C MET A 418 16.95 -3.54 -7.19
N ASP A 419 16.30 -3.40 -6.04
CA ASP A 419 15.47 -4.47 -5.50
C ASP A 419 14.08 -4.42 -6.12
N LEU A 420 13.70 -5.49 -6.82
CA LEU A 420 12.37 -5.61 -7.40
C LEU A 420 11.37 -6.08 -6.34
N ARG A 421 10.20 -5.45 -6.31
CA ARG A 421 9.11 -5.88 -5.43
C ARG A 421 8.70 -7.32 -5.77
N GLY A 422 8.85 -8.22 -4.81
CA GLY A 422 8.54 -9.65 -5.00
C GLY A 422 9.47 -10.34 -6.00
N GLY A 423 10.67 -9.82 -6.21
CA GLY A 423 11.67 -10.33 -7.15
C GLY A 423 13.10 -10.29 -6.59
N PRO A 424 14.10 -10.66 -7.38
CA PRO A 424 15.50 -10.59 -6.97
C PRO A 424 16.03 -9.14 -7.03
N ARG A 425 17.20 -8.94 -6.42
CA ARG A 425 18.02 -7.74 -6.65
C ARG A 425 18.63 -7.80 -8.05
N VAL A 426 18.40 -6.76 -8.85
CA VAL A 426 19.09 -6.53 -10.13
C VAL A 426 20.39 -5.79 -9.83
N THR A 427 21.52 -6.45 -10.05
CA THR A 427 22.86 -5.93 -9.70
C THR A 427 23.50 -5.10 -10.83
N HIS A 428 23.03 -5.26 -12.06
CA HIS A 428 23.44 -4.47 -13.23
C HIS A 428 22.31 -3.58 -13.72
N ALA A 429 21.63 -2.92 -12.78
CA ALA A 429 20.53 -2.01 -13.08
C ALA A 429 21.04 -0.61 -13.48
N ILE A 430 20.36 -0.04 -14.48
CA ILE A 430 20.49 1.36 -14.89
C ILE A 430 19.10 1.98 -14.86
N SER A 431 18.92 2.98 -14.01
CA SER A 431 17.69 3.74 -13.92
C SER A 431 17.80 4.99 -14.78
N ALA A 432 16.85 5.20 -15.67
CA ALA A 432 16.75 6.38 -16.52
C ALA A 432 15.56 7.25 -16.10
N GLY A 433 15.88 8.50 -15.77
CA GLY A 433 14.96 9.54 -15.35
C GLY A 433 14.62 10.50 -16.50
N SER A 434 13.47 11.17 -16.43
CA SER A 434 13.05 12.18 -17.40
C SER A 434 12.29 13.34 -16.72
N PRO A 435 12.28 14.55 -17.30
CA PRO A 435 11.51 15.68 -16.78
C PRO A 435 9.99 15.47 -16.86
N ALA A 436 9.53 14.52 -17.68
CA ALA A 436 8.14 14.12 -17.80
C ALA A 436 7.64 13.25 -16.63
N LYS A 437 8.45 13.07 -15.57
CA LYS A 437 8.10 12.26 -14.40
C LYS A 437 7.74 10.81 -14.75
N VAL A 438 8.32 10.29 -15.84
CA VAL A 438 8.23 8.90 -16.28
C VAL A 438 9.63 8.33 -16.39
N HIS A 439 9.82 7.17 -15.78
CA HIS A 439 11.12 6.62 -15.50
C HIS A 439 11.11 5.10 -15.72
N TYR A 440 12.29 4.51 -15.90
CA TYR A 440 12.42 3.05 -16.02
C TYR A 440 13.75 2.55 -15.46
N THR A 441 13.77 1.27 -15.10
CA THR A 441 15.02 0.56 -14.77
C THR A 441 15.27 -0.49 -15.83
N TYR A 442 16.46 -0.45 -16.42
CA TYR A 442 16.97 -1.40 -17.39
C TYR A 442 17.92 -2.39 -16.71
N ASP A 443 17.72 -3.68 -16.98
CA ASP A 443 18.61 -4.74 -16.54
C ASP A 443 19.61 -5.07 -17.66
N MET A 444 20.88 -4.71 -17.44
CA MET A 444 21.96 -4.95 -18.39
C MET A 444 22.36 -6.42 -18.51
N ASP A 445 22.03 -7.28 -17.56
CA ASP A 445 22.36 -8.71 -17.63
C ASP A 445 21.38 -9.49 -18.50
N ASN A 446 20.17 -8.95 -18.68
CA ASN A 446 19.10 -9.61 -19.45
C ASN A 446 18.62 -8.79 -20.65
N GLY A 447 19.01 -7.52 -20.78
CA GLY A 447 18.70 -6.69 -21.94
C GLY A 447 17.23 -6.27 -22.02
N LEU A 448 16.59 -5.97 -20.89
CA LEU A 448 15.19 -5.51 -20.83
C LEU A 448 14.94 -4.43 -19.77
N PRO A 449 13.89 -3.60 -19.94
CA PRO A 449 13.31 -2.86 -18.82
C PRO A 449 12.55 -3.79 -17.88
N VAL A 450 12.89 -3.76 -16.58
CA VAL A 450 12.27 -4.61 -15.54
C VAL A 450 11.11 -3.93 -14.83
N GLN A 451 11.13 -2.60 -14.75
CA GLN A 451 10.07 -1.79 -14.17
C GLN A 451 10.05 -0.40 -14.80
N VAL A 452 8.88 0.22 -14.78
CA VAL A 452 8.64 1.61 -15.15
C VAL A 452 7.89 2.28 -14.02
N TRP A 453 8.04 3.59 -13.85
CA TRP A 453 7.27 4.31 -12.83
C TRP A 453 6.96 5.75 -13.22
N ARG A 454 5.92 6.29 -12.58
CA ARG A 454 5.49 7.68 -12.69
C ARG A 454 5.67 8.38 -11.35
N GLY A 455 6.18 9.60 -11.36
CA GLY A 455 6.35 10.42 -10.16
C GLY A 455 7.78 10.88 -10.00
N ASP A 456 8.25 10.98 -8.76
CA ASP A 456 9.63 11.36 -8.49
C ASP A 456 10.63 10.23 -8.80
N PHE A 457 11.87 10.61 -9.07
CA PHE A 457 12.86 9.71 -9.66
C PHE A 457 13.41 8.70 -8.65
N LEU A 458 14.43 9.02 -7.84
CA LEU A 458 15.07 8.05 -6.96
C LEU A 458 15.40 8.60 -5.57
N ASN A 459 15.19 7.77 -4.56
CA ASN A 459 15.82 7.87 -3.26
C ASN A 459 17.11 7.04 -3.27
N THR A 460 18.23 7.71 -3.09
CA THR A 460 19.59 7.15 -3.10
C THR A 460 20.22 7.06 -1.73
N THR A 461 19.47 7.35 -0.67
CA THR A 461 19.92 7.24 0.72
C THR A 461 20.54 5.87 1.01
N PRO A 462 19.94 4.72 0.62
CA PRO A 462 20.55 3.41 0.88
C PRO A 462 21.89 3.21 0.17
N MET A 463 22.18 3.95 -0.89
CA MET A 463 23.43 3.86 -1.64
C MET A 463 24.53 4.79 -1.08
N TRP A 464 24.16 5.98 -0.59
CA TRP A 464 25.12 7.06 -0.30
C TRP A 464 25.23 7.45 1.17
N HIS A 465 24.35 6.95 2.05
CA HIS A 465 24.46 7.19 3.48
C HIS A 465 25.26 6.06 4.17
N ASP A 466 26.20 6.46 5.04
CA ASP A 466 27.16 5.60 5.74
C ASP A 466 27.84 4.58 4.79
N ARG A 467 27.82 3.28 5.11
CA ARG A 467 28.44 2.25 4.26
C ARG A 467 27.61 1.94 3.01
N GLY A 468 26.33 2.27 3.03
CA GLY A 468 25.35 1.94 2.00
C GLY A 468 25.22 0.45 1.69
N ASP A 469 24.18 0.09 0.95
CA ASP A 469 24.00 -1.25 0.37
C ASP A 469 24.12 -1.24 -1.16
N GLY A 470 24.47 -0.08 -1.74
CA GLY A 470 24.61 0.14 -3.17
C GLY A 470 23.28 0.27 -3.93
N SER A 471 22.13 0.31 -3.26
CA SER A 471 20.81 0.32 -3.89
C SER A 471 20.12 1.69 -3.92
N SER A 472 19.30 1.92 -4.93
CA SER A 472 18.34 3.04 -4.95
C SER A 472 16.90 2.55 -4.92
N ARG A 473 15.96 3.45 -4.57
CA ARG A 473 14.53 3.16 -4.50
C ARG A 473 13.74 4.14 -5.36
N PRO A 474 12.84 3.69 -6.25
CA PRO A 474 11.90 4.58 -6.94
C PRO A 474 11.00 5.32 -5.96
N LEU A 475 10.68 6.58 -6.27
CA LEU A 475 9.84 7.45 -5.42
C LEU A 475 8.40 7.64 -5.93
N GLY A 476 8.01 6.93 -6.99
CA GLY A 476 6.72 7.07 -7.65
C GLY A 476 5.92 5.76 -7.76
N MET A 477 4.84 5.80 -8.54
CA MET A 477 3.96 4.66 -8.80
C MET A 477 4.67 3.68 -9.71
N ILE A 478 5.08 2.54 -9.16
CA ILE A 478 5.83 1.50 -9.87
C ILE A 478 4.88 0.55 -10.60
N CYS A 479 5.11 0.36 -11.89
CA CYS A 479 4.61 -0.75 -12.69
C CYS A 479 5.76 -1.73 -12.97
N ILE A 480 5.65 -2.94 -12.39
CA ILE A 480 6.63 -4.01 -12.60
C ILE A 480 6.31 -4.70 -13.93
N LEU A 481 7.27 -4.70 -14.86
CA LEU A 481 7.14 -5.38 -16.15
C LEU A 481 7.60 -6.84 -16.07
N ASN A 482 8.61 -7.09 -15.23
CA ASN A 482 9.08 -8.44 -14.94
C ASN A 482 9.77 -8.49 -13.57
N ASN A 483 9.18 -9.21 -12.60
CA ASN A 483 9.77 -9.45 -11.28
C ASN A 483 10.72 -10.66 -11.23
N HIS A 484 10.87 -11.40 -12.33
CA HIS A 484 11.81 -12.50 -12.50
C HIS A 484 12.56 -12.31 -13.82
N PRO A 485 13.49 -11.33 -13.89
CA PRO A 485 14.18 -11.00 -15.13
C PRO A 485 14.89 -12.23 -15.69
N THR A 486 14.58 -12.52 -16.96
CA THR A 486 15.36 -13.44 -17.80
C THR A 486 15.52 -12.75 -19.16
N MET A 487 16.51 -13.17 -19.96
CA MET A 487 16.89 -12.50 -21.20
C MET A 487 15.70 -12.06 -22.08
N ALA A 488 15.79 -10.86 -22.64
CA ALA A 488 14.75 -10.29 -23.48
C ALA A 488 14.55 -11.04 -24.80
N ILE A 489 15.65 -11.54 -25.39
CA ILE A 489 15.67 -12.18 -26.70
C ILE A 489 16.10 -13.65 -26.55
N ALA A 490 15.37 -14.54 -27.21
CA ALA A 490 15.68 -15.96 -27.28
C ALA A 490 15.64 -16.45 -28.72
N GLN A 491 16.48 -17.43 -29.05
CA GLN A 491 16.34 -18.22 -30.25
C GLN A 491 15.43 -19.41 -29.95
N LEU A 492 14.29 -19.51 -30.64
CA LEU A 492 13.29 -20.55 -30.38
C LEU A 492 13.14 -21.44 -31.61
N SER A 493 13.25 -22.76 -31.47
CA SER A 493 13.00 -23.68 -32.59
C SER A 493 11.55 -23.61 -33.10
N THR A 494 10.61 -23.35 -32.19
CA THR A 494 9.20 -23.08 -32.47
C THR A 494 8.66 -22.05 -31.48
N PRO A 495 7.55 -21.35 -31.77
CA PRO A 495 6.89 -20.44 -30.83
C PRO A 495 6.46 -21.07 -29.49
N GLU A 496 6.55 -22.38 -29.31
CA GLU A 496 6.22 -23.13 -28.09
C GLU A 496 7.48 -23.55 -27.30
N THR A 497 8.66 -23.33 -27.87
CA THR A 497 9.93 -23.66 -27.19
C THR A 497 10.07 -22.81 -25.92
N ALA A 498 10.43 -23.45 -24.81
CA ALA A 498 10.57 -22.81 -23.51
C ALA A 498 11.63 -21.69 -23.54
N TRP A 499 11.41 -20.62 -22.77
CA TRP A 499 12.37 -19.54 -22.67
C TRP A 499 13.59 -19.98 -21.85
N SER A 500 14.81 -19.64 -22.31
CA SER A 500 16.01 -19.96 -21.53
C SER A 500 15.99 -19.25 -20.18
N LYS A 501 16.45 -19.95 -19.13
CA LYS A 501 16.52 -19.43 -17.77
C LYS A 501 17.79 -18.62 -17.50
N ASP A 502 18.84 -18.83 -18.30
CA ASP A 502 20.12 -18.14 -18.19
C ASP A 502 20.72 -17.80 -19.57
N THR A 503 21.91 -17.19 -19.55
CA THR A 503 22.65 -16.72 -20.72
C THR A 503 23.60 -17.76 -21.32
N THR A 504 23.63 -18.98 -20.79
CA THR A 504 24.56 -20.03 -21.23
C THR A 504 24.27 -20.43 -22.67
N GLY A 505 25.31 -20.42 -23.52
CA GLY A 505 25.19 -20.80 -24.93
C GLY A 505 24.57 -19.73 -25.83
N THR A 506 24.17 -18.58 -25.28
CA THR A 506 23.50 -17.51 -26.03
C THR A 506 24.50 -16.50 -26.61
N GLY A 507 25.76 -16.53 -26.14
CA GLY A 507 26.75 -15.52 -26.49
C GLY A 507 26.39 -14.12 -25.99
N TYR A 508 25.50 -14.02 -24.99
CA TYR A 508 25.08 -12.74 -24.44
C TYR A 508 26.28 -11.93 -23.92
N ARG A 509 26.41 -10.70 -24.38
CA ARG A 509 27.47 -9.80 -23.93
C ARG A 509 26.98 -8.36 -23.88
N PRO A 510 26.78 -7.76 -22.69
CA PRO A 510 26.45 -6.35 -22.59
C PRO A 510 27.62 -5.50 -23.12
N LYS A 511 27.29 -4.43 -23.87
CA LYS A 511 28.26 -3.46 -24.42
C LYS A 511 28.12 -2.07 -23.80
N GLY A 512 27.26 -1.92 -22.80
CA GLY A 512 26.97 -0.64 -22.16
C GLY A 512 25.87 0.14 -22.88
N TYR A 513 25.92 1.46 -22.79
CA TYR A 513 25.01 2.37 -23.46
C TYR A 513 25.76 3.60 -23.96
N SER A 514 25.26 4.23 -25.01
CA SER A 514 25.60 5.59 -25.41
C SER A 514 24.45 6.54 -25.07
N LEU A 515 24.73 7.82 -24.89
CA LEU A 515 23.68 8.84 -24.76
C LEU A 515 23.43 9.48 -26.13
N ASP A 516 22.17 9.70 -26.48
CA ASP A 516 21.81 10.53 -27.63
C ASP A 516 21.98 12.03 -27.30
N GLU A 517 21.73 12.91 -28.28
CA GLU A 517 21.84 14.37 -28.10
C GLU A 517 20.91 14.92 -27.01
N ALA A 518 19.85 14.19 -26.67
CA ALA A 518 18.91 14.54 -25.60
C ALA A 518 19.29 13.90 -24.24
N GLY A 519 20.42 13.20 -24.14
CA GLY A 519 20.86 12.53 -22.91
C GLY A 519 20.13 11.21 -22.63
N LYS A 520 19.42 10.62 -23.59
CA LYS A 520 18.72 9.34 -23.40
C LYS A 520 19.65 8.16 -23.71
N PRO A 521 19.65 7.10 -22.88
CA PRO A 521 20.50 5.95 -23.13
C PRO A 521 19.97 5.09 -24.27
N VAL A 522 20.88 4.67 -25.14
CA VAL A 522 20.71 3.62 -26.14
C VAL A 522 21.59 2.46 -25.72
N PHE A 523 20.97 1.37 -25.25
CA PHE A 523 21.67 0.20 -24.75
C PHE A 523 22.13 -0.68 -25.89
N SER A 524 23.29 -1.32 -25.75
CA SER A 524 23.82 -2.24 -26.73
C SER A 524 24.29 -3.54 -26.11
N TYR A 525 24.01 -4.66 -26.77
CA TYR A 525 24.48 -5.99 -26.40
C TYR A 525 24.60 -6.90 -27.62
N GLN A 526 25.33 -8.01 -27.47
CA GLN A 526 25.37 -9.10 -28.43
C GLN A 526 24.55 -10.27 -27.89
N VAL A 527 23.84 -11.00 -28.77
CA VAL A 527 23.11 -12.23 -28.42
C VAL A 527 22.88 -13.08 -29.67
N TYR A 528 23.13 -14.38 -29.60
CA TYR A 528 23.07 -15.34 -30.71
C TYR A 528 23.81 -14.88 -31.97
N GLY A 529 24.96 -14.20 -31.79
CA GLY A 529 25.74 -13.62 -32.89
C GLY A 529 25.17 -12.31 -33.46
N ALA A 530 23.94 -11.93 -33.10
CA ALA A 530 23.33 -10.67 -33.51
C ALA A 530 23.80 -9.51 -32.62
N THR A 531 23.84 -8.31 -33.19
CA THR A 531 24.09 -7.07 -32.43
C THR A 531 22.78 -6.33 -32.23
N VAL A 532 22.47 -6.01 -30.97
CA VAL A 532 21.23 -5.35 -30.58
C VAL A 532 21.50 -3.92 -30.12
N SER A 533 20.64 -3.01 -30.57
CA SER A 533 20.50 -1.65 -30.06
C SER A 533 19.08 -1.49 -29.54
N ASP A 534 18.95 -1.09 -28.28
CA ASP A 534 17.69 -1.04 -27.53
C ASP A 534 17.52 0.36 -26.94
N SER A 535 16.54 1.09 -27.46
CA SER A 535 16.24 2.44 -27.03
C SER A 535 14.86 2.50 -26.39
N ILE A 536 14.77 3.26 -25.29
CA ILE A 536 13.51 3.48 -24.57
C ILE A 536 13.32 4.98 -24.42
N SER A 537 12.16 5.46 -24.88
CA SER A 537 11.75 6.86 -24.82
C SER A 537 10.45 7.01 -24.05
N VAL A 538 10.22 8.19 -23.48
CA VAL A 538 8.94 8.53 -22.84
C VAL A 538 7.93 8.93 -23.91
N LEU A 539 6.71 8.42 -23.81
CA LEU A 539 5.60 8.79 -24.69
C LEU A 539 5.16 10.24 -24.47
N PRO A 540 4.55 10.89 -25.48
CA PRO A 540 3.91 12.20 -25.30
C PRO A 540 2.96 12.23 -24.09
N GLU A 541 2.79 13.42 -23.51
CA GLU A 541 1.88 13.64 -22.37
C GLU A 541 2.17 12.74 -21.16
N SER A 542 3.41 12.25 -21.06
CA SER A 542 3.84 11.36 -19.99
C SER A 542 3.07 10.03 -19.94
N GLN A 543 2.46 9.58 -21.03
CA GLN A 543 1.53 8.43 -21.04
C GLN A 543 2.20 7.05 -20.90
N GLY A 544 3.52 6.98 -20.84
CA GLY A 544 4.24 5.74 -20.63
C GLY A 544 5.58 5.75 -21.34
N ILE A 545 6.03 4.59 -21.79
CA ILE A 545 7.28 4.46 -22.54
C ILE A 545 7.07 3.78 -23.88
N HIS A 546 7.96 4.07 -24.82
CA HIS A 546 8.12 3.36 -26.08
C HIS A 546 9.50 2.71 -26.13
N ARG A 547 9.55 1.41 -26.40
CA ARG A 547 10.78 0.65 -26.58
C ARG A 547 10.95 0.28 -28.04
N THR A 548 12.14 0.54 -28.59
CA THR A 548 12.56 0.11 -29.92
C THR A 548 13.80 -0.78 -29.80
N VAL A 549 13.67 -2.02 -30.28
CA VAL A 549 14.76 -3.00 -30.36
C VAL A 549 15.15 -3.16 -31.82
N ASN A 550 16.36 -2.76 -32.18
CA ASN A 550 16.95 -2.95 -33.50
C ASN A 550 17.97 -4.09 -33.46
N ILE A 551 17.90 -5.00 -34.43
CA ILE A 551 18.81 -6.14 -34.57
C ILE A 551 19.58 -6.03 -35.90
N THR A 552 20.89 -6.05 -35.79
CA THR A 552 21.83 -6.14 -36.91
C THR A 552 22.36 -7.56 -36.99
N GLN A 553 22.36 -8.14 -38.21
CA GLN A 553 22.72 -9.55 -38.47
C GLN A 553 21.87 -10.53 -37.63
N PRO A 554 20.53 -10.52 -37.78
CA PRO A 554 19.66 -11.39 -36.99
C PRO A 554 19.95 -12.86 -37.28
N ALA A 555 20.09 -13.64 -36.20
CA ALA A 555 20.02 -15.10 -36.30
C ALA A 555 18.61 -15.56 -36.71
N GLU A 556 18.50 -16.79 -37.22
CA GLU A 556 17.20 -17.38 -37.51
C GLU A 556 16.41 -17.62 -36.22
N ASN A 557 15.08 -17.47 -36.31
CA ASN A 557 14.12 -17.75 -35.23
C ASN A 557 14.38 -17.00 -33.91
N LEU A 558 14.77 -15.73 -34.00
CA LEU A 558 14.82 -14.85 -32.83
C LEU A 558 13.42 -14.36 -32.46
N TYR A 559 13.14 -14.38 -31.16
CA TYR A 559 11.93 -13.84 -30.57
C TYR A 559 12.29 -12.88 -29.45
N LEU A 560 11.50 -11.81 -29.32
CA LEU A 560 11.54 -10.87 -28.20
C LEU A 560 10.36 -11.18 -27.29
N ARG A 561 10.61 -11.33 -25.99
CA ARG A 561 9.55 -11.44 -24.98
C ARG A 561 9.16 -10.07 -24.48
N ILE A 562 7.91 -9.71 -24.72
CA ILE A 562 7.36 -8.38 -24.46
C ILE A 562 6.77 -8.29 -23.04
N ALA A 563 6.03 -9.31 -22.61
CA ALA A 563 5.38 -9.34 -21.31
C ALA A 563 5.20 -10.78 -20.79
N VAL A 564 5.17 -10.93 -19.46
CA VAL A 564 4.86 -12.18 -18.76
C VAL A 564 3.92 -11.88 -17.59
N ALA A 565 2.74 -12.47 -17.59
CA ALA A 565 1.71 -12.24 -16.57
C ALA A 565 0.85 -13.48 -16.34
N ASP A 566 -0.05 -13.45 -15.36
CA ASP A 566 -1.02 -14.55 -15.18
C ASP A 566 -1.99 -14.63 -16.37
N SER A 567 -2.38 -13.48 -16.92
CA SER A 567 -3.20 -13.36 -18.12
C SER A 567 -2.70 -12.25 -19.04
N ILE A 568 -2.86 -12.45 -20.35
CA ILE A 568 -2.65 -11.41 -21.37
C ILE A 568 -3.79 -11.54 -22.37
N THR A 569 -4.50 -10.44 -22.60
CA THR A 569 -5.68 -10.41 -23.47
C THR A 569 -5.45 -9.48 -24.65
N LEU A 570 -5.60 -10.00 -25.87
CA LEU A 570 -5.63 -9.18 -27.08
C LEU A 570 -6.92 -8.34 -27.11
N LEU A 571 -6.76 -7.04 -27.33
CA LEU A 571 -7.82 -6.06 -27.48
C LEU A 571 -7.88 -5.53 -28.93
N PRO A 572 -9.01 -4.92 -29.35
CA PRO A 572 -9.13 -4.36 -30.69
C PRO A 572 -8.03 -3.33 -31.01
N GLY A 573 -7.49 -3.38 -32.23
CA GLY A 573 -6.49 -2.42 -32.71
C GLY A 573 -5.05 -2.71 -32.25
N GLY A 574 -4.72 -3.97 -31.95
CA GLY A 574 -3.34 -4.39 -31.66
C GLY A 574 -2.85 -4.06 -30.24
N TRP A 575 -3.79 -3.82 -29.33
CA TRP A 575 -3.51 -3.59 -27.91
C TRP A 575 -3.52 -4.90 -27.14
N TYR A 576 -2.73 -4.99 -26.10
CA TYR A 576 -2.69 -6.13 -25.18
C TYR A 576 -2.87 -5.60 -23.77
N GLN A 577 -3.86 -6.14 -23.06
CA GLN A 577 -4.02 -5.89 -21.64
C GLN A 577 -3.25 -6.95 -20.87
N VAL A 578 -2.36 -6.52 -19.96
CA VAL A 578 -1.46 -7.41 -19.24
C VAL A 578 -1.84 -7.53 -17.77
N GLY A 579 -1.83 -8.76 -17.27
CA GLY A 579 -2.17 -9.13 -15.91
C GLY A 579 -3.62 -8.81 -15.58
N ASP A 580 -3.86 -8.54 -14.30
CA ASP A 580 -5.16 -8.08 -13.82
C ASP A 580 -5.34 -6.58 -14.10
N LYS A 581 -5.40 -6.22 -15.40
CA LYS A 581 -5.51 -4.83 -15.89
C LYS A 581 -4.45 -3.93 -15.24
N SER A 582 -3.19 -4.39 -15.28
CA SER A 582 -2.07 -3.72 -14.62
C SER A 582 -1.36 -2.70 -15.52
N TYR A 583 -1.28 -3.00 -16.83
CA TYR A 583 -0.80 -2.09 -17.87
C TYR A 583 -1.22 -2.60 -19.25
N TYR A 584 -1.00 -1.78 -20.27
CA TYR A 584 -1.21 -2.11 -21.66
C TYR A 584 0.10 -2.16 -22.44
N VAL A 585 0.12 -2.99 -23.48
CA VAL A 585 1.13 -3.00 -24.53
C VAL A 585 0.47 -2.68 -25.86
N LYS A 586 1.11 -1.83 -26.67
CA LYS A 586 0.67 -1.53 -28.04
C LYS A 586 1.84 -1.69 -29.00
N MET A 587 1.70 -2.56 -29.99
CA MET A 587 2.74 -2.78 -31.00
C MET A 587 2.75 -1.66 -32.05
N ASP A 588 3.92 -1.31 -32.57
CA ASP A 588 4.06 -0.32 -33.66
C ASP A 588 3.56 -0.87 -35.01
N ASP A 589 3.90 -2.12 -35.29
CA ASP A 589 3.72 -2.75 -36.59
C ASP A 589 2.69 -3.88 -36.50
N ALA A 590 1.65 -3.81 -37.33
CA ALA A 590 0.66 -4.87 -37.48
C ALA A 590 1.19 -6.10 -38.25
N ALA A 591 2.32 -5.97 -38.95
CA ALA A 591 2.95 -7.05 -39.70
C ALA A 591 3.83 -7.97 -38.83
N ALA A 592 4.35 -7.47 -37.71
CA ALA A 592 4.94 -8.32 -36.68
C ALA A 592 3.80 -9.10 -36.01
N THR A 593 3.74 -10.42 -36.16
CA THR A 593 2.66 -11.26 -35.63
C THR A 593 2.98 -11.71 -34.20
N PRO A 594 2.48 -11.03 -33.15
CA PRO A 594 2.80 -11.40 -31.78
C PRO A 594 2.00 -12.66 -31.41
N VAL A 595 2.58 -13.49 -30.55
CA VAL A 595 2.00 -14.75 -30.10
C VAL A 595 1.77 -14.64 -28.60
N ILE A 596 0.53 -14.89 -28.19
CA ILE A 596 0.17 -15.13 -26.80
C ILE A 596 0.27 -16.63 -26.57
N ARG A 597 1.06 -17.05 -25.58
CA ARG A 597 1.27 -18.47 -25.25
C ARG A 597 1.28 -18.70 -23.74
N ASN A 598 1.08 -19.94 -23.33
CA ASN A 598 1.28 -20.35 -21.94
C ASN A 598 2.63 -21.07 -21.78
N GLN A 599 3.40 -20.70 -20.77
CA GLN A 599 4.67 -21.32 -20.37
C GLN A 599 4.73 -21.37 -18.85
N ASP A 600 4.98 -22.54 -18.28
CA ASP A 600 5.09 -22.75 -16.83
C ASP A 600 3.93 -22.15 -16.01
N GLY A 601 2.70 -22.22 -16.54
CA GLY A 601 1.50 -21.70 -15.88
C GLY A 601 1.32 -20.18 -15.97
N ARG A 602 2.19 -19.48 -16.71
CA ARG A 602 2.14 -18.05 -16.97
C ARG A 602 1.84 -17.78 -18.44
N THR A 603 1.21 -16.65 -18.73
CA THR A 603 0.95 -16.18 -20.08
C THR A 603 2.10 -15.27 -20.54
N GLU A 604 2.67 -15.55 -21.70
CA GLU A 604 3.72 -14.74 -22.32
C GLU A 604 3.21 -14.09 -23.61
N LEU A 605 3.62 -12.85 -23.86
CA LEU A 605 3.50 -12.19 -25.16
C LEU A 605 4.89 -12.14 -25.79
N ILE A 606 5.06 -12.86 -26.89
CA ILE A 606 6.32 -12.91 -27.64
C ILE A 606 6.10 -12.44 -29.08
N VAL A 607 7.15 -11.96 -29.74
CA VAL A 607 7.09 -11.54 -31.14
C VAL A 607 8.35 -11.96 -31.89
N PRO A 608 8.24 -12.53 -33.10
CA PRO A 608 9.41 -12.83 -33.92
C PRO A 608 10.14 -11.54 -34.30
N VAL A 609 11.47 -11.54 -34.22
CA VAL A 609 12.29 -10.38 -34.55
C VAL A 609 13.12 -10.66 -35.79
N LYS A 610 13.00 -9.77 -36.79
CA LYS A 610 13.88 -9.74 -37.96
C LYS A 610 14.90 -8.61 -37.81
N THR A 611 14.48 -7.37 -38.00
CA THR A 611 15.40 -6.21 -37.98
C THR A 611 15.02 -5.20 -36.91
N LYS A 612 13.73 -5.05 -36.63
CA LYS A 612 13.21 -4.06 -35.69
C LYS A 612 11.93 -4.56 -35.06
N VAL A 613 11.76 -4.30 -33.76
CA VAL A 613 10.48 -4.36 -33.06
C VAL A 613 10.33 -3.07 -32.25
N GLY A 614 9.14 -2.47 -32.33
CA GLY A 614 8.79 -1.33 -31.51
C GLY A 614 7.43 -1.54 -30.85
N TYR A 615 7.32 -1.11 -29.59
CA TYR A 615 6.09 -1.19 -28.82
C TYR A 615 6.05 -0.16 -27.70
N ALA A 616 4.85 0.27 -27.36
CA ALA A 616 4.55 1.11 -26.21
C ALA A 616 4.13 0.26 -25.00
N VAL A 617 4.55 0.70 -23.81
CA VAL A 617 4.02 0.26 -22.51
C VAL A 617 3.29 1.44 -21.89
N ILE A 618 2.00 1.25 -21.64
CA ILE A 618 1.09 2.28 -21.15
C ILE A 618 0.57 1.84 -19.79
N PHE A 619 0.83 2.64 -18.77
CA PHE A 619 0.63 2.25 -17.37
C PHE A 619 0.14 3.41 -16.51
#